data_AF-A0A7Y4SG75-F1
#
_entry.id   AF-A0A7Y4SG75-F1
#
_cell.length_a   1.000
_cell.length_b   1.000
_cell.length_c   1.000
_cell.angle_alpha   90.00
_cell.angle_beta   90.00
_cell.angle_gamma   90.00
#
_symmetry.space_group_name_H-M   'P 1'
#
loop_
_entity.id
_entity.type
_entity.pdbx_description
1 polymer ?
#
loop_
_entity_poly.entity_id
_entity_poly.type
_entity_poly.pdbx_seq_one_letter_code
_entity_poly.pdbx_strand_id
1 'polypeptide(L)'
;LEVLKHLMGAYSEQVKMIYIDPPYNTGSDGFVYQDDRKFSVEQLSNLAGIDEDEARRILTFTSSSSNSHSAWLTFMYPRLYLAKQLLKGDGVIFISIDNNEQAQLKVLCDEVFGEENFIETFSWVRTSTPAGLDAKSRKTNEYILCYEKVRSSQKYNGEQLSGDDQPLLNAGNSKGVLVFPIGTVKFNQRYFSDGDYKPLSGDRVEVVHEFSLRNGFNSTPFSLEGEFKWQQSFLDKEIEKGTTFVMKTDKLSIRFLRQEEGGFKRPNNFIADKFLSPLINKKENNVATNEGGSDELKMLFGKAIFGNPKPASLIKYLISFIDDKTPIILDFFAGSGTTAHAVMQLNAEDGGNRQFICVQIDEATDPKSEAYKAGYKTIFDITQARISKAAMKIKTEYPDCKADMGFKIFATQPMFDKYLDTPESLTENLELFDVKTLNQSDRHSLMLTWALRDGIKLGAPLTPVILGGYTAYAAEKILYFVEPDISLNAVVALLEQLDNNPAFSPSRLVVSGYLLDSKTQREMSEAVKGYNNRKGIELTLDIRYN
;
A
#
# COMPACT_ATOMS: atom_id res chain seq x y z
N LEU A 1 -13.78 6.83 5.59
CA LEU A 1 -13.23 7.49 6.79
C LEU A 1 -13.38 6.61 8.02
N GLU A 2 -14.60 6.21 8.38
CA GLU A 2 -14.86 5.38 9.58
C GLU A 2 -14.07 4.06 9.62
N VAL A 3 -13.92 3.37 8.47
CA VAL A 3 -13.07 2.17 8.39
C VAL A 3 -11.63 2.45 8.83
N LEU A 4 -11.04 3.59 8.45
CA LEU A 4 -9.67 3.95 8.87
C LEU A 4 -9.60 4.14 10.38
N LYS A 5 -10.62 4.75 11.01
CA LYS A 5 -10.69 4.89 12.47
C LYS A 5 -10.74 3.53 13.16
N HIS A 6 -11.51 2.58 12.63
CA HIS A 6 -11.56 1.22 13.17
C HIS A 6 -10.21 0.50 13.02
N LEU A 7 -9.53 0.65 11.88
CA LEU A 7 -8.21 0.04 11.66
C LEU A 7 -7.16 0.54 12.65
N MET A 8 -7.30 1.73 13.22
CA MET A 8 -6.34 2.30 14.20
C MET A 8 -6.05 1.36 15.37
N GLY A 9 -7.03 0.60 15.86
CA GLY A 9 -6.84 -0.29 17.01
C GLY A 9 -5.77 -1.37 16.78
N ALA A 10 -5.71 -1.95 15.58
CA ALA A 10 -4.83 -3.09 15.26
C ALA A 10 -3.78 -2.83 14.19
N TYR A 11 -3.89 -1.72 13.46
CA TYR A 11 -3.05 -1.42 12.29
C TYR A 11 -2.27 -0.11 12.41
N SER A 12 -2.33 0.57 13.56
CA SER A 12 -1.43 1.69 13.85
C SER A 12 0.02 1.27 13.66
N GLU A 13 0.73 2.00 12.80
CA GLU A 13 2.12 1.71 12.43
C GLU A 13 2.39 0.31 11.86
N GLN A 14 1.41 -0.31 11.20
CA GLN A 14 1.57 -1.65 10.62
C GLN A 14 1.62 -1.67 9.09
N VAL A 15 1.12 -0.62 8.41
CA VAL A 15 1.02 -0.58 6.95
C VAL A 15 2.36 -0.15 6.35
N LYS A 16 2.89 -0.91 5.39
CA LYS A 16 4.16 -0.55 4.73
C LYS A 16 3.93 0.38 3.53
N MET A 17 2.85 0.16 2.78
CA MET A 17 2.53 0.95 1.60
C MET A 17 1.05 1.30 1.58
N ILE A 18 0.74 2.55 1.27
CA ILE A 18 -0.59 3.00 0.90
C ILE A 18 -0.57 3.41 -0.57
N TYR A 19 -1.54 2.93 -1.34
CA TYR A 19 -1.86 3.49 -2.66
C TYR A 19 -3.31 3.95 -2.64
N ILE A 20 -3.58 5.16 -3.13
CA ILE A 20 -4.95 5.64 -3.30
C ILE A 20 -5.14 6.37 -4.63
N ASP A 21 -6.33 6.22 -5.18
CA ASP A 21 -6.82 6.91 -6.38
C ASP A 21 -8.10 7.70 -6.01
N PRO A 22 -7.97 8.83 -5.29
CA PRO A 22 -9.11 9.64 -4.87
C PRO A 22 -9.85 10.26 -6.07
N PRO A 23 -11.08 10.76 -5.91
CA PRO A 23 -11.74 11.54 -6.95
C PRO A 23 -10.89 12.77 -7.32
N TYR A 24 -10.77 13.07 -8.62
CA TYR A 24 -9.87 14.13 -9.11
C TYR A 24 -10.49 15.53 -9.11
N ASN A 25 -11.79 15.65 -8.82
CA ASN A 25 -12.54 16.90 -8.85
C ASN A 25 -12.52 17.60 -10.22
N THR A 26 -12.72 16.82 -11.29
CA THR A 26 -12.70 17.32 -12.68
C THR A 26 -13.94 18.13 -13.06
N GLY A 27 -14.96 18.14 -12.21
CA GLY A 27 -16.31 18.66 -12.49
C GLY A 27 -17.18 17.73 -13.34
N SER A 28 -16.61 16.65 -13.91
CA SER A 28 -17.31 15.65 -14.72
C SER A 28 -17.32 14.24 -14.11
N ASP A 29 -16.53 14.03 -13.06
CA ASP A 29 -16.42 12.79 -12.29
C ASP A 29 -17.52 12.63 -11.23
N GLY A 30 -18.41 13.63 -11.10
CA GLY A 30 -19.53 13.59 -10.17
C GLY A 30 -19.14 13.81 -8.71
N PHE A 31 -17.90 14.24 -8.41
CA PHE A 31 -17.50 14.52 -7.04
C PHE A 31 -18.35 15.66 -6.44
N VAL A 32 -18.98 15.36 -5.31
CA VAL A 32 -19.71 16.30 -4.48
C VAL A 32 -19.40 15.98 -3.03
N TYR A 33 -18.93 16.96 -2.26
CA TYR A 33 -18.75 16.76 -0.82
C TYR A 33 -20.12 16.59 -0.16
N GLN A 34 -20.31 15.44 0.47
CA GLN A 34 -21.46 15.15 1.33
C GLN A 34 -20.93 14.56 2.62
N ASP A 35 -21.11 15.30 3.72
CA ASP A 35 -20.84 14.85 5.08
C ASP A 35 -22.19 14.51 5.72
N ASP A 36 -22.31 13.33 6.31
CA ASP A 36 -23.51 12.89 7.02
C ASP A 36 -23.56 13.42 8.46
N ARG A 37 -22.46 14.03 8.93
CA ARG A 37 -22.38 14.64 10.26
C ARG A 37 -23.27 15.87 10.35
N LYS A 38 -24.16 15.86 11.34
CA LYS A 38 -25.04 16.97 11.68
C LYS A 38 -24.57 17.59 12.99
N PHE A 39 -23.78 18.66 12.91
CA PHE A 39 -23.46 19.49 14.07
C PHE A 39 -24.35 20.74 14.09
N SER A 40 -24.74 21.17 15.29
CA SER A 40 -25.22 22.54 15.48
C SER A 40 -24.06 23.54 15.38
N VAL A 41 -24.36 24.82 15.16
CA VAL A 41 -23.36 25.90 15.13
C VAL A 41 -22.57 25.92 16.44
N GLU A 42 -23.27 25.85 17.58
CA GLU A 42 -22.66 25.81 18.91
C GLU A 42 -21.76 24.59 19.11
N GLN A 43 -22.20 23.40 18.68
CA GLN A 43 -21.41 22.18 18.77
C GLN A 43 -20.12 22.29 17.97
N LEU A 44 -20.20 22.76 16.71
CA LEU A 44 -19.00 22.91 15.87
C LEU A 44 -18.07 24.00 16.40
N SER A 45 -18.61 25.14 16.83
CA SER A 45 -17.87 26.25 17.46
C SER A 45 -17.05 25.75 18.65
N ASN A 46 -17.69 25.01 19.56
CA ASN A 46 -17.03 24.44 20.74
C ASN A 46 -15.99 23.37 20.39
N LEU A 47 -16.30 22.46 19.44
CA LEU A 47 -15.40 21.37 19.06
C LEU A 47 -14.16 21.85 18.29
N ALA A 48 -14.33 22.83 17.41
CA ALA A 48 -13.26 23.36 16.56
C ALA A 48 -12.53 24.56 17.19
N GLY A 49 -13.05 25.15 18.26
CA GLY A 49 -12.47 26.33 18.91
C GLY A 49 -12.53 27.59 18.02
N ILE A 50 -13.61 27.73 17.23
CA ILE A 50 -13.84 28.84 16.30
C ILE A 50 -15.07 29.63 16.74
N ASP A 51 -15.25 30.85 16.24
CA ASP A 51 -16.47 31.61 16.54
C ASP A 51 -17.71 31.04 15.82
N GLU A 52 -18.90 31.42 16.29
CA GLU A 52 -20.16 30.92 15.75
C GLU A 52 -20.44 31.36 14.30
N ASP A 53 -19.91 32.50 13.86
CA ASP A 53 -20.08 32.96 12.48
C ASP A 53 -19.24 32.12 11.51
N GLU A 54 -18.00 31.80 11.90
CA GLU A 54 -17.14 30.87 11.17
C GLU A 54 -17.74 29.44 11.16
N ALA A 55 -18.22 28.95 12.31
CA ALA A 55 -18.90 27.66 12.40
C ALA A 55 -20.14 27.61 11.49
N ARG A 56 -20.95 28.68 11.45
CA ARG A 56 -22.12 28.77 10.56
C ARG A 56 -21.70 28.73 9.09
N ARG A 57 -20.61 29.42 8.72
CA ARG A 57 -20.09 29.42 7.34
C ARG A 57 -19.62 28.03 6.92
N ILE A 58 -18.91 27.31 7.80
CA ILE A 58 -18.48 25.93 7.55
C ILE A 58 -19.69 25.02 7.37
N LEU A 59 -20.67 25.05 8.29
CA LEU A 59 -21.86 24.20 8.19
C LEU A 59 -22.69 24.49 6.93
N THR A 60 -22.83 25.76 6.55
CA THR A 60 -23.51 26.14 5.31
C THR A 60 -22.76 25.59 4.09
N PHE A 61 -21.44 25.64 4.12
CA PHE A 61 -20.59 25.10 3.06
C PHE A 61 -20.66 23.57 2.98
N THR A 62 -20.56 22.85 4.09
CA THR A 62 -20.59 21.37 4.13
C THR A 62 -21.98 20.80 3.85
N SER A 63 -23.03 21.55 4.14
CA SER A 63 -24.42 21.18 3.79
C SER A 63 -24.77 21.50 2.34
N SER A 64 -24.04 22.41 1.70
CA SER A 64 -24.15 22.65 0.26
C SER A 64 -23.37 21.60 -0.52
N SER A 65 -23.99 21.01 -1.55
CA SER A 65 -23.29 20.14 -2.50
C SER A 65 -22.22 20.93 -3.25
N SER A 66 -21.00 20.97 -2.71
CA SER A 66 -19.87 21.74 -3.24
C SER A 66 -18.82 20.82 -3.87
N ASN A 67 -18.32 21.25 -5.02
CA ASN A 67 -17.17 20.66 -5.74
C ASN A 67 -15.96 21.63 -5.75
N SER A 68 -15.90 22.55 -4.78
CA SER A 68 -14.76 23.47 -4.65
C SER A 68 -13.51 22.79 -4.08
N HIS A 69 -12.34 23.40 -4.29
CA HIS A 69 -11.08 22.96 -3.69
C HIS A 69 -11.17 22.80 -2.16
N SER A 70 -11.84 23.73 -1.46
CA SER A 70 -12.02 23.64 -0.01
C SER A 70 -12.83 22.41 0.40
N ALA A 71 -13.79 21.98 -0.42
CA ALA A 71 -14.65 20.82 -0.14
C ALA A 71 -13.84 19.55 -0.32
N TRP A 72 -13.05 19.48 -1.40
CA TRP A 72 -12.15 18.39 -1.65
C TRP A 72 -11.05 18.27 -0.58
N LEU A 73 -10.48 19.39 -0.13
CA LEU A 73 -9.50 19.41 0.96
C LEU A 73 -10.12 18.95 2.30
N THR A 74 -11.33 19.41 2.62
CA THR A 74 -12.07 18.98 3.83
C THR A 74 -12.35 17.48 3.78
N PHE A 75 -12.63 16.94 2.60
CA PHE A 75 -12.78 15.51 2.38
C PHE A 75 -11.47 14.72 2.57
N MET A 76 -10.36 15.19 2.00
CA MET A 76 -9.10 14.45 1.99
C MET A 76 -8.33 14.53 3.31
N TYR A 77 -8.32 15.69 3.98
CA TYR A 77 -7.53 15.95 5.19
C TYR A 77 -7.66 14.86 6.27
N PRO A 78 -8.86 14.53 6.79
CA PRO A 78 -8.98 13.56 7.89
C PRO A 78 -8.61 12.14 7.45
N ARG A 79 -8.73 11.82 6.15
CA ARG A 79 -8.36 10.51 5.61
C ARG A 79 -6.84 10.36 5.55
N LEU A 80 -6.14 11.38 5.03
CA LEU A 80 -4.69 11.40 4.98
C LEU A 80 -4.07 11.44 6.38
N TYR A 81 -4.68 12.19 7.30
CA TYR A 81 -4.25 12.24 8.70
C TYR A 81 -4.26 10.85 9.36
N LEU A 82 -5.36 10.09 9.22
CA LEU A 82 -5.42 8.72 9.73
C LEU A 82 -4.49 7.77 8.96
N ALA A 83 -4.39 7.92 7.63
CA ALA A 83 -3.49 7.13 6.80
C ALA A 83 -2.03 7.22 7.29
N LYS A 84 -1.56 8.42 7.65
CA LYS A 84 -0.21 8.62 8.23
C LYS A 84 0.00 7.82 9.52
N GLN A 85 -1.02 7.70 10.37
CA GLN A 85 -0.92 6.97 11.63
C GLN A 85 -0.87 5.44 11.42
N LEU A 86 -1.51 4.94 10.36
CA LEU A 86 -1.47 3.52 9.99
C LEU A 86 -0.12 3.10 9.38
N LEU A 87 0.61 4.03 8.74
CA LEU A 87 1.92 3.75 8.16
C LEU A 87 2.96 3.39 9.23
N LYS A 88 3.80 2.39 8.93
CA LYS A 88 5.07 2.14 9.64
C LYS A 88 5.98 3.38 9.58
N GLY A 89 6.98 3.46 10.46
CA GLY A 89 7.97 4.55 10.44
C GLY A 89 8.62 4.74 9.07
N ASP A 90 8.97 3.64 8.41
CA ASP A 90 9.52 3.57 7.04
C ASP A 90 8.44 3.32 5.97
N GLY A 91 7.17 3.58 6.29
CA GLY A 91 6.04 3.39 5.40
C GLY A 91 5.94 4.49 4.34
N VAL A 92 5.39 4.16 3.17
CA VAL A 92 5.23 5.09 2.03
C VAL A 92 3.79 5.18 1.58
N ILE A 93 3.36 6.37 1.14
CA ILE A 93 2.07 6.60 0.48
C ILE A 93 2.28 7.10 -0.95
N PHE A 94 1.48 6.55 -1.87
CA PHE A 94 1.37 6.97 -3.26
C PHE A 94 -0.06 7.43 -3.53
N ILE A 95 -0.22 8.63 -4.11
CA ILE A 95 -1.54 9.23 -4.35
C ILE A 95 -1.63 9.65 -5.82
N SER A 96 -2.49 8.98 -6.59
CA SER A 96 -2.79 9.38 -7.97
C SER A 96 -3.63 10.66 -7.99
N ILE A 97 -3.30 11.57 -8.92
CA ILE A 97 -4.02 12.83 -9.09
C ILE A 97 -3.82 13.39 -10.51
N ASP A 98 -4.73 14.25 -10.98
CA ASP A 98 -4.55 15.04 -12.19
C ASP A 98 -4.28 16.52 -11.89
N ASN A 99 -4.28 17.38 -12.91
CA ASN A 99 -3.94 18.79 -12.75
C ASN A 99 -4.95 19.61 -11.90
N ASN A 100 -6.17 19.14 -11.64
CA ASN A 100 -7.19 19.95 -10.95
C ASN A 100 -6.85 20.18 -9.47
N GLU A 101 -6.31 19.17 -8.80
CA GLU A 101 -6.03 19.20 -7.35
C GLU A 101 -4.57 18.87 -7.01
N GLN A 102 -3.67 18.69 -7.99
CA GLN A 102 -2.28 18.30 -7.72
C GLN A 102 -1.54 19.26 -6.78
N ALA A 103 -1.72 20.58 -6.95
CA ALA A 103 -1.05 21.57 -6.12
C ALA A 103 -1.64 21.60 -4.70
N GLN A 104 -2.97 21.57 -4.60
CA GLN A 104 -3.72 21.55 -3.35
C GLN A 104 -3.40 20.29 -2.54
N LEU A 105 -3.37 19.13 -3.20
CA LEU A 105 -2.98 17.87 -2.57
C LEU A 105 -1.52 17.87 -2.11
N LYS A 106 -0.60 18.47 -2.87
CA LYS A 106 0.81 18.59 -2.47
C LYS A 106 0.93 19.39 -1.16
N VAL A 107 0.31 20.57 -1.09
CA VAL A 107 0.32 21.41 0.13
C VAL A 107 -0.36 20.70 1.30
N LEU A 108 -1.48 20.01 1.05
CA LEU A 108 -2.15 19.20 2.07
C LEU A 108 -1.26 18.07 2.59
N CYS A 109 -0.50 17.41 1.71
CA CYS A 109 0.43 16.37 2.12
C CYS A 109 1.63 16.94 2.87
N ASP A 110 2.13 18.14 2.51
CA ASP A 110 3.17 18.81 3.29
C ASP A 110 2.72 19.10 4.73
N GLU A 111 1.47 19.55 4.91
CA GLU A 111 0.88 19.76 6.24
C GLU A 111 0.74 18.45 7.02
N VAL A 112 0.24 17.39 6.38
CA VAL A 112 -0.03 16.11 7.07
C VAL A 112 1.26 15.32 7.32
N PHE A 113 2.11 15.17 6.32
CA PHE A 113 3.30 14.31 6.35
C PHE A 113 4.57 15.04 6.76
N GLY A 114 4.66 16.35 6.58
CA GLY A 114 5.89 17.14 6.69
C GLY A 114 6.57 17.24 5.33
N GLU A 115 6.92 18.46 4.90
CA GLU A 115 7.57 18.72 3.61
C GLU A 115 8.90 17.96 3.47
N GLU A 116 9.64 17.78 4.57
CA GLU A 116 10.89 17.03 4.61
C GLU A 116 10.74 15.55 4.23
N ASN A 117 9.52 15.01 4.36
CA ASN A 117 9.16 13.63 4.05
C ASN A 117 8.61 13.44 2.63
N PHE A 118 8.54 14.51 1.84
CA PHE A 118 8.27 14.43 0.41
C PHE A 118 9.41 13.70 -0.31
N ILE A 119 9.03 12.77 -1.20
CA ILE A 119 9.98 11.99 -2.00
C ILE A 119 10.01 12.47 -3.45
N GLU A 120 8.86 12.41 -4.15
CA GLU A 120 8.79 12.74 -5.58
C GLU A 120 7.34 12.94 -6.05
N THR A 121 7.17 13.67 -7.15
CA THR A 121 5.97 13.66 -8.00
C THR A 121 6.26 12.86 -9.27
N PHE A 122 5.79 11.61 -9.31
CA PHE A 122 5.94 10.80 -10.51
C PHE A 122 4.93 11.23 -11.59
N SER A 123 5.35 11.20 -12.86
CA SER A 123 4.46 11.42 -14.00
C SER A 123 4.23 10.11 -14.75
N TRP A 124 2.95 9.80 -15.00
CA TRP A 124 2.50 8.58 -15.66
C TRP A 124 1.68 8.92 -16.92
N VAL A 125 1.90 8.21 -18.03
CA VAL A 125 1.06 8.32 -19.22
C VAL A 125 -0.20 7.53 -18.99
N ARG A 126 -1.29 8.25 -18.81
CA ARG A 126 -2.61 7.66 -18.66
C ARG A 126 -3.23 7.28 -20.00
N THR A 127 -2.81 7.89 -21.11
CA THR A 127 -3.37 7.63 -22.45
C THR A 127 -2.34 7.81 -23.56
N SER A 128 -2.33 6.86 -24.50
CA SER A 128 -1.55 6.98 -25.74
C SER A 128 -2.31 7.72 -26.85
N THR A 129 -3.60 7.97 -26.65
CA THR A 129 -4.51 8.56 -27.63
C THR A 129 -5.29 9.73 -27.00
N PRO A 130 -4.61 10.82 -26.60
CA PRO A 130 -5.27 11.98 -26.01
C PRO A 130 -6.26 12.60 -27.02
N ALA A 131 -7.38 13.11 -26.50
CA ALA A 131 -8.39 13.77 -27.32
C ALA A 131 -7.77 14.94 -28.12
N GLY A 132 -7.98 14.94 -29.44
CA GLY A 132 -7.39 15.92 -30.35
C GLY A 132 -8.05 17.30 -30.32
N LEU A 133 -9.17 17.45 -29.59
CA LEU A 133 -10.01 18.65 -29.56
C LEU A 133 -9.67 19.64 -28.43
N ASP A 134 -8.70 19.33 -27.58
CA ASP A 134 -8.25 20.26 -26.54
C ASP A 134 -7.43 21.39 -27.20
N ALA A 135 -7.96 22.61 -27.15
CA ALA A 135 -7.53 23.74 -27.99
C ALA A 135 -6.11 24.25 -27.69
N LYS A 136 -5.55 23.93 -26.51
CA LYS A 136 -4.27 24.48 -26.05
C LYS A 136 -3.18 23.42 -25.87
N SER A 137 -3.52 22.20 -25.45
CA SER A 137 -2.54 21.12 -25.25
C SER A 137 -3.21 19.76 -25.17
N ARG A 138 -2.58 18.72 -25.72
CA ARG A 138 -3.02 17.33 -25.55
C ARG A 138 -2.60 16.79 -24.18
N LYS A 139 -3.57 16.49 -23.32
CA LYS A 139 -3.33 15.99 -21.96
C LYS A 139 -3.09 14.48 -21.96
N THR A 140 -1.83 14.05 -21.87
CA THR A 140 -1.44 12.62 -21.88
C THR A 140 -1.11 12.05 -20.51
N ASN A 141 -0.81 12.91 -19.52
CA ASN A 141 -0.24 12.47 -18.25
C ASN A 141 -1.16 12.74 -17.06
N GLU A 142 -0.98 11.92 -16.04
CA GLU A 142 -1.42 12.09 -14.66
C GLU A 142 -0.18 12.08 -13.74
N TYR A 143 -0.37 12.43 -12.48
CA TYR A 143 0.68 12.49 -11.48
C TYR A 143 0.43 11.51 -10.34
N ILE A 144 1.52 11.13 -9.65
CA ILE A 144 1.48 10.31 -8.45
C ILE A 144 2.41 10.96 -7.42
N LEU A 145 1.83 11.52 -6.37
CA LEU A 145 2.60 12.07 -5.26
C LEU A 145 3.10 10.96 -4.34
N CYS A 146 4.35 11.05 -3.92
CA CYS A 146 5.00 10.08 -3.03
C CYS A 146 5.56 10.76 -1.78
N TYR A 147 5.15 10.25 -0.62
CA TYR A 147 5.65 10.65 0.69
C TYR A 147 6.02 9.41 1.51
N GLU A 148 7.08 9.50 2.30
CA GLU A 148 7.31 8.57 3.40
C GLU A 148 6.66 9.10 4.70
N LYS A 149 6.36 8.22 5.66
CA LYS A 149 5.91 8.67 6.99
C LYS A 149 7.02 9.43 7.71
N VAL A 150 8.22 8.83 7.71
CA VAL A 150 9.47 9.42 8.16
C VAL A 150 10.49 9.11 7.09
N ARG A 151 11.07 10.15 6.50
CA ARG A 151 12.05 9.99 5.42
C ARG A 151 13.22 9.14 5.89
N SER A 152 13.50 8.09 5.14
CA SER A 152 14.53 7.12 5.49
C SER A 152 15.66 7.10 4.46
N SER A 153 16.70 6.32 4.74
CA SER A 153 17.75 6.03 3.76
C SER A 153 17.38 4.87 2.81
N GLN A 154 16.16 4.35 2.92
CA GLN A 154 15.63 3.31 2.05
C GLN A 154 15.72 3.78 0.59
N LYS A 155 16.19 2.89 -0.27
CA LYS A 155 16.28 3.15 -1.71
C LYS A 155 15.11 2.47 -2.39
N TYR A 156 14.52 3.16 -3.36
CA TYR A 156 13.48 2.58 -4.20
C TYR A 156 14.10 1.83 -5.38
N ASN A 157 13.63 0.61 -5.59
CA ASN A 157 13.98 -0.18 -6.77
C ASN A 157 13.23 0.36 -7.99
N GLY A 158 13.94 0.57 -9.10
CA GLY A 158 13.34 0.89 -10.39
C GLY A 158 13.54 -0.27 -11.36
N GLU A 159 14.03 0.02 -12.57
CA GLU A 159 14.31 -0.99 -13.60
C GLU A 159 15.28 -2.06 -13.08
N GLN A 160 14.97 -3.34 -13.25
CA GLN A 160 15.97 -4.40 -13.11
C GLN A 160 17.09 -4.14 -14.12
N LEU A 161 18.36 -4.22 -13.71
CA LEU A 161 19.46 -4.11 -14.67
C LEU A 161 19.29 -5.22 -15.71
N SER A 162 18.95 -4.85 -16.94
CA SER A 162 19.20 -5.75 -18.07
C SER A 162 20.71 -6.03 -18.03
N GLY A 163 21.10 -7.29 -18.19
CA GLY A 163 22.50 -7.69 -18.34
C GLY A 163 23.12 -7.18 -19.65
N ASP A 164 22.78 -5.96 -20.06
CA ASP A 164 23.34 -5.25 -21.18
C ASP A 164 24.62 -4.53 -20.73
N ASP A 165 25.61 -4.55 -21.62
CA ASP A 165 26.89 -3.91 -21.40
C ASP A 165 26.76 -2.38 -21.40
N GLN A 166 27.44 -1.71 -20.47
CA GLN A 166 27.42 -0.26 -20.31
C GLN A 166 28.72 0.39 -20.79
N PRO A 167 28.71 1.62 -21.33
CA PRO A 167 29.93 2.29 -21.73
C PRO A 167 30.76 2.69 -20.50
N LEU A 168 32.06 2.48 -20.54
CA LEU A 168 32.99 2.95 -19.51
C LEU A 168 33.37 4.43 -19.70
N LEU A 169 33.08 4.99 -20.86
CA LEU A 169 33.37 6.39 -21.21
C LEU A 169 32.26 7.33 -20.74
N ASN A 170 32.63 8.53 -20.30
CA ASN A 170 31.72 9.62 -19.98
C ASN A 170 32.30 10.95 -20.49
N ALA A 171 31.59 11.58 -21.42
CA ALA A 171 32.06 12.81 -22.05
C ALA A 171 32.13 13.96 -21.03
N GLY A 172 33.20 14.74 -21.07
CA GLY A 172 33.43 15.87 -20.15
C GLY A 172 34.18 15.52 -18.87
N ASN A 173 34.52 14.24 -18.64
CA ASN A 173 35.48 13.87 -17.61
C ASN A 173 36.91 14.17 -18.08
N SER A 174 37.85 14.43 -17.16
CA SER A 174 39.26 14.53 -17.52
C SER A 174 39.78 13.22 -18.11
N LYS A 175 40.63 13.31 -19.13
CA LYS A 175 41.31 12.13 -19.68
C LYS A 175 42.20 11.49 -18.62
N GLY A 176 42.16 10.17 -18.55
CA GLY A 176 43.06 9.35 -17.74
C GLY A 176 43.41 8.08 -18.48
N VAL A 177 44.41 7.35 -17.97
CA VAL A 177 44.83 6.05 -18.52
C VAL A 177 44.32 4.95 -17.60
N LEU A 178 43.65 3.95 -18.17
CA LEU A 178 43.27 2.71 -17.49
C LEU A 178 44.06 1.54 -18.08
N VAL A 179 44.56 0.68 -17.19
CA VAL A 179 45.29 -0.53 -17.55
C VAL A 179 44.45 -1.75 -17.21
N PHE A 180 44.17 -2.56 -18.22
CA PHE A 180 43.42 -3.80 -18.11
C PHE A 180 44.40 -4.99 -18.06
N PRO A 181 44.33 -5.85 -17.04
CA PRO A 181 45.14 -7.06 -16.94
C PRO A 181 44.92 -8.04 -18.11
N ILE A 182 45.81 -9.02 -18.24
CA ILE A 182 45.71 -10.06 -19.26
C ILE A 182 44.37 -10.81 -19.10
N GLY A 183 43.68 -11.05 -20.22
CA GLY A 183 42.46 -11.86 -20.28
C GLY A 183 41.19 -11.15 -19.83
N THR A 184 41.25 -9.88 -19.42
CA THR A 184 40.06 -9.18 -18.87
C THR A 184 39.19 -8.52 -19.93
N VAL A 185 39.71 -8.26 -21.13
CA VAL A 185 38.98 -7.59 -22.21
C VAL A 185 38.76 -8.55 -23.37
N LYS A 186 37.48 -8.79 -23.71
CA LYS A 186 37.06 -9.56 -24.87
C LYS A 186 36.86 -8.66 -26.09
N PHE A 187 37.46 -9.01 -27.20
CA PHE A 187 37.37 -8.28 -28.47
C PHE A 187 36.42 -8.98 -29.44
N ASN A 188 35.65 -8.19 -30.17
CA ASN A 188 34.82 -8.70 -31.25
C ASN A 188 35.71 -9.08 -32.44
N GLN A 189 35.79 -10.38 -32.72
CA GLN A 189 36.66 -10.94 -33.76
C GLN A 189 36.30 -10.51 -35.19
N ARG A 190 35.11 -9.93 -35.41
CA ARG A 190 34.77 -9.30 -36.69
C ARG A 190 35.65 -8.08 -36.99
N TYR A 191 36.06 -7.35 -35.95
CA TYR A 191 36.83 -6.10 -36.08
C TYR A 191 38.30 -6.27 -35.67
N PHE A 192 38.60 -7.24 -34.81
CA PHE A 192 39.94 -7.50 -34.31
C PHE A 192 40.27 -8.99 -34.37
N SER A 193 41.06 -9.41 -35.36
CA SER A 193 41.58 -10.78 -35.44
C SER A 193 42.67 -11.03 -34.38
N ASP A 194 42.93 -12.29 -34.06
CA ASP A 194 44.09 -12.61 -33.22
C ASP A 194 45.38 -12.18 -33.92
N GLY A 195 46.29 -11.55 -33.17
CA GLY A 195 47.50 -10.95 -33.73
C GLY A 195 48.11 -9.91 -32.80
N ASP A 196 49.18 -9.28 -33.27
CA ASP A 196 49.89 -8.24 -32.53
C ASP A 196 49.55 -6.87 -33.13
N TYR A 197 49.20 -5.93 -32.25
CA TYR A 197 48.67 -4.62 -32.61
C TYR A 197 49.59 -3.52 -32.11
N LYS A 198 49.88 -2.56 -33.00
CA LYS A 198 50.47 -1.28 -32.62
C LYS A 198 49.43 -0.38 -31.93
N PRO A 199 49.84 0.71 -31.25
CA PRO A 199 48.92 1.75 -30.79
C PRO A 199 47.91 2.16 -31.88
N LEU A 200 46.63 2.29 -31.50
CA LEU A 200 45.52 2.62 -32.39
C LEU A 200 44.69 3.73 -31.75
N SER A 201 44.18 4.64 -32.57
CA SER A 201 43.24 5.68 -32.14
C SER A 201 41.81 5.28 -32.51
N GLY A 202 40.92 5.39 -31.53
CA GLY A 202 39.48 5.24 -31.70
C GLY A 202 38.81 6.61 -31.81
N ASP A 203 37.50 6.63 -31.59
CA ASP A 203 36.70 7.87 -31.66
C ASP A 203 37.03 8.82 -30.48
N ARG A 204 37.00 8.27 -29.26
CA ARG A 204 37.18 9.04 -28.01
C ARG A 204 38.26 8.47 -27.08
N VAL A 205 38.99 7.47 -27.57
CA VAL A 205 40.00 6.75 -26.79
C VAL A 205 41.19 6.39 -27.65
N GLU A 206 42.33 6.20 -27.00
CA GLU A 206 43.57 5.79 -27.66
C GLU A 206 44.17 4.60 -26.93
N VAL A 207 44.64 3.62 -27.68
CA VAL A 207 45.49 2.55 -27.13
C VAL A 207 46.91 3.09 -27.05
N VAL A 208 47.45 3.22 -25.85
CA VAL A 208 48.74 3.89 -25.63
C VAL A 208 49.97 2.97 -25.76
N HIS A 209 49.77 1.66 -25.77
CA HIS A 209 50.84 0.65 -25.86
C HIS A 209 50.51 -0.45 -26.87
N GLU A 210 51.55 -1.12 -27.38
CA GLU A 210 51.37 -2.34 -28.18
C GLU A 210 50.66 -3.42 -27.36
N PHE A 211 49.78 -4.17 -28.02
CA PHE A 211 49.05 -5.25 -27.37
C PHE A 211 48.82 -6.43 -28.31
N SER A 212 48.64 -7.62 -27.74
CA SER A 212 48.42 -8.85 -28.50
C SER A 212 47.07 -9.46 -28.16
N LEU A 213 46.36 -9.96 -29.17
CA LEU A 213 45.11 -10.69 -29.02
C LEU A 213 45.30 -12.18 -29.29
N ARG A 214 44.75 -13.03 -28.42
CA ARG A 214 44.69 -14.49 -28.60
C ARG A 214 43.34 -15.00 -28.11
N ASN A 215 42.68 -15.84 -28.90
CA ASN A 215 41.33 -16.35 -28.67
C ASN A 215 40.30 -15.23 -28.45
N GLY A 216 40.49 -14.06 -29.07
CA GLY A 216 39.61 -12.91 -28.90
C GLY A 216 39.73 -12.19 -27.55
N PHE A 217 40.79 -12.44 -26.77
CA PHE A 217 41.09 -11.71 -25.54
C PHE A 217 42.47 -11.05 -25.61
N ASN A 218 42.69 -10.00 -24.80
CA ASN A 218 44.02 -9.44 -24.65
C ASN A 218 44.96 -10.44 -23.95
N SER A 219 46.06 -10.77 -24.61
CA SER A 219 47.13 -11.66 -24.13
C SER A 219 48.31 -10.91 -23.51
N THR A 220 48.30 -9.58 -23.60
CA THR A 220 49.18 -8.64 -22.89
C THR A 220 48.32 -7.64 -22.11
N PRO A 221 48.88 -6.92 -21.12
CA PRO A 221 48.19 -5.79 -20.52
C PRO A 221 47.72 -4.80 -21.59
N PHE A 222 46.50 -4.32 -21.45
CA PHE A 222 45.86 -3.45 -22.45
C PHE A 222 45.58 -2.10 -21.83
N SER A 223 46.21 -1.04 -22.35
CA SER A 223 46.11 0.31 -21.78
C SER A 223 45.32 1.23 -22.71
N LEU A 224 44.30 1.87 -22.17
CA LEU A 224 43.48 2.86 -22.88
C LEU A 224 43.57 4.22 -22.20
N GLU A 225 43.74 5.27 -23.00
CA GLU A 225 43.58 6.66 -22.58
C GLU A 225 42.22 7.20 -23.05
N GLY A 226 41.49 7.88 -22.17
CA GLY A 226 40.19 8.46 -22.50
C GLY A 226 39.47 9.09 -21.31
N GLU A 227 38.30 9.63 -21.58
CA GLU A 227 37.41 10.23 -20.56
C GLU A 227 36.60 9.14 -19.86
N PHE A 228 37.19 8.48 -18.85
CA PHE A 228 36.57 7.35 -18.18
C PHE A 228 35.66 7.74 -17.02
N LYS A 229 34.65 6.91 -16.77
CA LYS A 229 33.80 6.97 -15.56
C LYS A 229 34.56 6.59 -14.29
N TRP A 230 35.57 5.75 -14.41
CA TRP A 230 36.25 5.10 -13.29
C TRP A 230 37.72 5.47 -13.25
N GLN A 231 38.25 5.51 -12.04
CA GLN A 231 39.70 5.50 -11.80
C GLN A 231 40.19 4.05 -11.70
N GLN A 232 41.50 3.84 -11.83
CA GLN A 232 42.12 2.50 -11.79
C GLN A 232 41.69 1.70 -10.54
N SER A 233 41.66 2.32 -9.37
CA SER A 233 41.27 1.66 -8.11
C SER A 233 39.84 1.12 -8.08
N PHE A 234 38.92 1.70 -8.86
CA PHE A 234 37.55 1.20 -8.99
C PHE A 234 37.46 0.13 -10.09
N LEU A 235 38.22 0.30 -11.19
CA LEU A 235 38.34 -0.72 -12.23
C LEU A 235 38.84 -2.05 -11.63
N ASP A 236 39.89 -2.01 -10.81
CA ASP A 236 40.48 -3.19 -10.17
C ASP A 236 39.45 -3.94 -9.31
N LYS A 237 38.65 -3.22 -8.50
CA LYS A 237 37.56 -3.81 -7.71
C LYS A 237 36.49 -4.47 -8.57
N GLU A 238 36.18 -3.91 -9.74
CA GLU A 238 35.16 -4.50 -10.62
C GLU A 238 35.69 -5.74 -11.35
N ILE A 239 36.99 -5.78 -11.67
CA ILE A 239 37.67 -6.97 -12.18
C ILE A 239 37.65 -8.09 -11.12
N GLU A 240 37.94 -7.78 -9.85
CA GLU A 240 37.87 -8.75 -8.74
C GLU A 240 36.47 -9.36 -8.58
N LYS A 241 35.41 -8.59 -8.86
CA LYS A 241 34.02 -9.08 -8.88
C LYS A 241 33.64 -9.88 -10.12
N GLY A 242 34.56 -10.13 -11.04
CA GLY A 242 34.30 -10.88 -12.27
C GLY A 242 33.56 -10.09 -13.36
N THR A 243 33.56 -8.76 -13.31
CA THR A 243 32.97 -7.93 -14.37
C THR A 243 33.66 -8.21 -15.71
N THR A 244 32.87 -8.46 -16.75
CA THR A 244 33.37 -8.72 -18.11
C THR A 244 33.52 -7.41 -18.88
N PHE A 245 34.67 -7.19 -19.53
CA PHE A 245 34.89 -6.02 -20.38
C PHE A 245 34.89 -6.43 -21.86
N VAL A 246 34.23 -5.63 -22.70
CA VAL A 246 34.01 -5.96 -24.12
C VAL A 246 34.33 -4.79 -25.05
N MET A 247 35.04 -5.09 -26.13
CA MET A 247 35.37 -4.20 -27.24
C MET A 247 34.57 -4.64 -28.47
N LYS A 248 33.47 -3.94 -28.77
CA LYS A 248 32.51 -4.41 -29.79
C LYS A 248 32.80 -3.95 -31.22
N THR A 249 33.53 -2.84 -31.39
CA THR A 249 33.77 -2.19 -32.68
C THR A 249 35.18 -1.61 -32.77
N ASP A 250 35.63 -1.33 -33.99
CA ASP A 250 36.89 -0.63 -34.32
C ASP A 250 37.02 0.78 -33.72
N LYS A 251 35.93 1.41 -33.30
CA LYS A 251 35.92 2.69 -32.56
C LYS A 251 36.55 2.64 -31.16
N LEU A 252 36.92 1.45 -30.67
CA LEU A 252 37.54 1.21 -29.36
C LEU A 252 36.70 1.64 -28.14
N SER A 253 35.39 1.80 -28.30
CA SER A 253 34.48 2.18 -27.20
C SER A 253 34.31 1.01 -26.22
N ILE A 254 35.13 0.99 -25.17
CA ILE A 254 35.16 -0.07 -24.17
C ILE A 254 33.87 -0.06 -23.31
N ARG A 255 33.30 -1.25 -23.11
CA ARG A 255 32.06 -1.47 -22.36
C ARG A 255 32.27 -2.54 -21.30
N PHE A 256 31.46 -2.52 -20.25
CA PHE A 256 31.54 -3.48 -19.15
C PHE A 256 30.19 -4.11 -18.86
N LEU A 257 30.21 -5.36 -18.41
CA LEU A 257 29.06 -6.17 -18.04
C LEU A 257 29.32 -6.80 -16.66
N ARG A 258 28.55 -6.39 -15.65
CA ARG A 258 28.66 -6.95 -14.30
C ARG A 258 28.01 -8.33 -14.25
N GLN A 259 28.61 -9.27 -13.52
CA GLN A 259 28.05 -10.61 -13.35
C GLN A 259 26.98 -10.71 -12.26
N GLU A 260 26.76 -9.66 -11.47
CA GLU A 260 25.70 -9.66 -10.45
C GLU A 260 24.31 -9.63 -11.11
N GLU A 261 23.67 -10.80 -11.19
CA GLU A 261 22.21 -10.92 -11.21
C GLU A 261 21.66 -10.22 -9.95
N GLY A 262 20.81 -9.20 -10.14
CA GLY A 262 19.96 -8.67 -9.06
C GLY A 262 20.12 -7.19 -8.68
N GLY A 263 20.89 -6.38 -9.39
CA GLY A 263 20.88 -4.92 -9.15
C GLY A 263 19.70 -4.20 -9.82
N PHE A 264 18.97 -3.36 -9.08
CA PHE A 264 17.94 -2.46 -9.64
C PHE A 264 18.53 -1.06 -9.91
N LYS A 265 18.26 -0.48 -11.09
CA LYS A 265 18.48 0.94 -11.39
C LYS A 265 17.52 1.78 -10.57
N ARG A 266 17.96 2.98 -10.17
CA ARG A 266 17.08 3.97 -9.54
C ARG A 266 16.19 4.61 -10.62
N PRO A 267 14.95 5.02 -10.30
CA PRO A 267 14.14 5.81 -11.22
C PRO A 267 14.85 7.14 -11.56
N ASN A 268 14.75 7.58 -12.83
CA ASN A 268 15.35 8.84 -13.27
C ASN A 268 14.53 10.04 -12.75
N ASN A 269 15.17 11.18 -12.49
CA ASN A 269 14.50 12.45 -12.14
C ASN A 269 14.74 13.60 -13.14
N PHE A 270 15.41 13.37 -14.29
CA PHE A 270 15.54 14.37 -15.38
C PHE A 270 16.05 13.76 -16.71
N ILE A 271 15.52 14.20 -17.86
CA ILE A 271 16.12 14.04 -19.21
C ILE A 271 15.81 15.29 -20.04
N ALA A 272 16.83 16.06 -20.42
CA ALA A 272 16.71 17.12 -21.43
C ALA A 272 17.41 16.69 -22.73
N ASP A 273 16.65 16.65 -23.83
CA ASP A 273 16.70 17.68 -24.90
C ASP A 273 15.89 17.26 -26.16
N LYS A 274 14.87 16.39 -26.00
CA LYS A 274 13.77 16.23 -26.97
C LYS A 274 12.61 15.46 -26.32
N PHE A 275 11.56 16.21 -25.97
CA PHE A 275 10.25 15.79 -25.46
C PHE A 275 10.21 14.89 -24.21
N LEU A 276 9.56 15.42 -23.17
CA LEU A 276 8.98 14.78 -21.97
C LEU A 276 8.75 13.27 -22.14
N SER A 277 9.74 12.46 -21.77
CA SER A 277 9.50 11.04 -21.51
C SER A 277 8.99 10.93 -20.06
N PRO A 278 7.77 10.43 -19.84
CA PRO A 278 7.19 10.23 -18.52
C PRO A 278 8.04 9.28 -17.67
N LEU A 279 8.14 9.56 -16.36
CA LEU A 279 9.04 8.85 -15.45
C LEU A 279 8.70 7.36 -15.31
N ILE A 280 7.41 7.01 -15.42
CA ILE A 280 6.92 5.65 -15.22
C ILE A 280 6.84 4.83 -16.53
N ASN A 281 6.56 5.44 -17.67
CA ASN A 281 6.24 4.73 -18.92
C ASN A 281 7.43 4.58 -19.88
N LYS A 282 8.66 4.44 -19.37
CA LYS A 282 9.76 4.01 -20.24
C LYS A 282 9.41 2.65 -20.84
N LYS A 283 9.77 2.43 -22.11
CA LYS A 283 9.46 1.22 -22.90
C LYS A 283 9.86 -0.09 -22.20
N GLU A 284 10.75 -0.03 -21.22
CA GLU A 284 11.30 -1.14 -20.44
C GLU A 284 10.53 -1.43 -19.13
N ASN A 285 9.69 -0.51 -18.64
CA ASN A 285 9.01 -0.63 -17.34
C ASN A 285 7.72 -1.47 -17.36
N ASN A 286 7.19 -1.81 -18.53
CA ASN A 286 5.94 -2.57 -18.72
C ASN A 286 4.71 -2.02 -17.95
N VAL A 287 4.65 -0.71 -17.73
CA VAL A 287 3.49 -0.04 -17.11
C VAL A 287 2.49 0.40 -18.18
N ALA A 288 1.26 -0.09 -18.06
CA ALA A 288 0.18 0.18 -19.01
C ALA A 288 -0.47 1.56 -18.78
N THR A 289 -1.35 1.96 -19.71
CA THR A 289 -2.19 3.16 -19.65
C THR A 289 -3.60 2.83 -19.13
N ASN A 290 -4.51 3.82 -19.02
CA ASN A 290 -5.92 3.59 -18.67
C ASN A 290 -6.63 2.68 -19.68
N GLU A 291 -6.26 2.73 -20.96
CA GLU A 291 -6.79 1.80 -21.97
C GLU A 291 -6.42 0.35 -21.62
N GLY A 292 -5.16 0.11 -21.21
CA GLY A 292 -4.72 -1.21 -20.78
C GLY A 292 -5.45 -1.70 -19.52
N GLY A 293 -5.72 -0.81 -18.55
CA GLY A 293 -6.54 -1.14 -17.39
C GLY A 293 -7.98 -1.48 -17.76
N SER A 294 -8.55 -0.79 -18.75
CA SER A 294 -9.88 -1.05 -19.27
C SER A 294 -9.96 -2.39 -20.01
N ASP A 295 -8.94 -2.72 -20.81
CA ASP A 295 -8.83 -4.00 -21.51
C ASP A 295 -8.68 -5.16 -20.52
N GLU A 296 -7.85 -5.01 -19.49
CA GLU A 296 -7.68 -5.99 -18.41
C GLU A 296 -9.03 -6.31 -17.74
N LEU A 297 -9.80 -5.28 -17.41
CA LEU A 297 -11.12 -5.46 -16.79
C LEU A 297 -12.12 -6.09 -17.78
N LYS A 298 -12.10 -5.68 -19.05
CA LYS A 298 -12.94 -6.27 -20.09
C LYS A 298 -12.63 -7.74 -20.30
N MET A 299 -11.36 -8.17 -20.21
CA MET A 299 -10.98 -9.58 -20.27
C MET A 299 -11.55 -10.37 -19.09
N LEU A 300 -11.55 -9.80 -17.87
CA LEU A 300 -12.07 -10.47 -16.68
C LEU A 300 -13.61 -10.59 -16.68
N PHE A 301 -14.31 -9.60 -17.23
CA PHE A 301 -15.78 -9.50 -17.15
C PHE A 301 -16.50 -9.76 -18.47
N GLY A 302 -15.77 -9.85 -19.58
CA GLY A 302 -16.31 -9.92 -20.94
C GLY A 302 -16.92 -8.60 -21.45
N LYS A 303 -16.98 -7.55 -20.62
CA LYS A 303 -17.57 -6.25 -20.94
C LYS A 303 -16.95 -5.15 -20.08
N ALA A 304 -17.10 -3.89 -20.49
CA ALA A 304 -16.65 -2.74 -19.73
C ALA A 304 -17.65 -2.41 -18.61
N ILE A 305 -17.34 -2.80 -17.37
CA ILE A 305 -18.22 -2.59 -16.21
C ILE A 305 -17.77 -1.45 -15.29
N PHE A 306 -16.60 -0.86 -15.51
CA PHE A 306 -16.07 0.22 -14.68
C PHE A 306 -15.35 1.23 -15.56
N GLY A 307 -15.51 2.52 -15.25
CA GLY A 307 -14.87 3.60 -15.99
C GLY A 307 -13.45 3.86 -15.51
N ASN A 308 -12.50 3.95 -16.44
CA ASN A 308 -11.11 4.37 -16.19
C ASN A 308 -10.39 3.64 -15.02
N PRO A 309 -10.45 2.30 -14.90
CA PRO A 309 -9.70 1.61 -13.87
C PRO A 309 -8.19 1.79 -14.08
N LYS A 310 -7.44 2.05 -13.01
CA LYS A 310 -5.98 1.99 -13.06
C LYS A 310 -5.52 0.58 -13.45
N PRO A 311 -4.47 0.42 -14.27
CA PRO A 311 -3.95 -0.89 -14.65
C PRO A 311 -3.21 -1.56 -13.49
N ALA A 312 -3.32 -2.89 -13.36
CA ALA A 312 -2.62 -3.61 -12.29
C ALA A 312 -1.09 -3.45 -12.40
N SER A 313 -0.55 -3.34 -13.62
CA SER A 313 0.89 -3.15 -13.86
C SER A 313 1.46 -1.86 -13.26
N LEU A 314 0.67 -0.78 -13.19
CA LEU A 314 1.08 0.45 -12.50
C LEU A 314 1.27 0.20 -11.01
N ILE A 315 0.29 -0.44 -10.37
CA ILE A 315 0.34 -0.67 -8.92
C ILE A 315 1.44 -1.68 -8.57
N LYS A 316 1.63 -2.72 -9.39
CA LYS A 316 2.75 -3.66 -9.25
C LYS A 316 4.10 -2.94 -9.31
N TYR A 317 4.25 -2.02 -10.25
CA TYR A 317 5.47 -1.23 -10.39
C TYR A 317 5.73 -0.38 -9.14
N LEU A 318 4.72 0.30 -8.60
CA LEU A 318 4.87 1.06 -7.35
C LEU A 318 5.19 0.16 -6.15
N ILE A 319 4.56 -1.01 -6.02
CA ILE A 319 4.86 -1.98 -4.96
C ILE A 319 6.32 -2.45 -5.05
N SER A 320 6.84 -2.67 -6.28
CA SER A 320 8.21 -3.14 -6.48
C SER A 320 9.28 -2.15 -6.03
N PHE A 321 8.94 -0.87 -5.79
CA PHE A 321 9.89 0.10 -5.21
C PHE A 321 10.37 -0.33 -3.82
N ILE A 322 9.56 -1.12 -3.13
CA ILE A 322 9.81 -1.61 -1.78
C ILE A 322 10.31 -3.05 -1.86
N ASP A 323 11.53 -3.29 -1.38
CA ASP A 323 12.10 -4.63 -1.26
C ASP A 323 11.57 -5.36 0.00
N ASP A 324 10.26 -5.53 0.06
CA ASP A 324 9.57 -6.32 1.09
C ASP A 324 8.50 -7.19 0.40
N LYS A 325 8.61 -8.51 0.60
CA LYS A 325 7.68 -9.51 0.05
C LYS A 325 6.59 -9.91 1.03
N THR A 326 6.57 -9.37 2.25
CA THR A 326 5.56 -9.62 3.27
C THR A 326 4.76 -8.40 3.78
N PRO A 327 4.76 -7.22 3.12
CA PRO A 327 4.11 -6.03 3.64
C PRO A 327 2.58 -6.14 3.66
N ILE A 328 1.97 -5.31 4.50
CA ILE A 328 0.56 -4.91 4.37
C ILE A 328 0.49 -3.70 3.44
N ILE A 329 -0.33 -3.82 2.41
CA ILE A 329 -0.62 -2.78 1.41
C ILE A 329 -2.08 -2.34 1.59
N LEU A 330 -2.30 -1.05 1.80
CA LEU A 330 -3.63 -0.49 2.03
C LEU A 330 -4.06 0.41 0.86
N ASP A 331 -5.31 0.24 0.45
CA ASP A 331 -5.98 1.11 -0.51
C ASP A 331 -7.39 1.42 -0.01
N PHE A 332 -7.60 2.66 0.44
CA PHE A 332 -8.89 3.11 0.96
C PHE A 332 -9.74 3.89 -0.05
N PHE A 333 -9.37 3.83 -1.33
CA PHE A 333 -10.13 4.26 -2.49
C PHE A 333 -10.07 3.15 -3.56
N ALA A 334 -10.50 1.93 -3.18
CA ALA A 334 -10.20 0.73 -3.96
C ALA A 334 -10.78 0.77 -5.39
N GLY A 335 -11.89 1.47 -5.59
CA GLY A 335 -12.51 1.70 -6.89
C GLY A 335 -12.96 0.41 -7.55
N SER A 336 -12.13 -0.13 -8.44
CA SER A 336 -12.39 -1.42 -9.07
C SER A 336 -11.68 -2.61 -8.41
N GLY A 337 -10.79 -2.38 -7.44
CA GLY A 337 -9.99 -3.42 -6.79
C GLY A 337 -8.65 -3.71 -7.45
N THR A 338 -8.07 -2.75 -8.18
CA THR A 338 -6.78 -2.90 -8.89
C THR A 338 -5.64 -3.26 -7.93
N THR A 339 -5.58 -2.64 -6.75
CA THR A 339 -4.50 -2.88 -5.79
C THR A 339 -4.46 -4.32 -5.29
N ALA A 340 -5.61 -4.88 -4.90
CA ALA A 340 -5.71 -6.29 -4.52
C ALA A 340 -5.30 -7.23 -5.67
N HIS A 341 -5.69 -6.93 -6.90
CA HIS A 341 -5.25 -7.70 -8.07
C HIS A 341 -3.71 -7.67 -8.22
N ALA A 342 -3.11 -6.48 -8.17
CA ALA A 342 -1.65 -6.32 -8.29
C ALA A 342 -0.89 -7.08 -7.20
N VAL A 343 -1.37 -7.06 -5.96
CA VAL A 343 -0.78 -7.77 -4.82
C VAL A 343 -0.81 -9.29 -5.04
N MET A 344 -1.96 -9.85 -5.39
CA MET A 344 -2.10 -11.28 -5.69
C MET A 344 -1.21 -11.71 -6.85
N GLN A 345 -1.16 -10.89 -7.91
CA GLN A 345 -0.32 -11.15 -9.08
C GLN A 345 1.17 -11.17 -8.73
N LEU A 346 1.66 -10.20 -7.94
CA LEU A 346 3.06 -10.18 -7.50
C LEU A 346 3.41 -11.40 -6.64
N ASN A 347 2.56 -11.75 -5.68
CA ASN A 347 2.79 -12.93 -4.85
C ASN A 347 2.88 -14.23 -5.67
N ALA A 348 2.09 -14.34 -6.75
CA ALA A 348 2.17 -15.47 -7.66
C ALA A 348 3.48 -15.49 -8.48
N GLU A 349 3.94 -14.32 -8.91
CA GLU A 349 5.14 -14.19 -9.75
C GLU A 349 6.45 -14.38 -8.97
N ASP A 350 6.54 -13.83 -7.76
CA ASP A 350 7.80 -13.74 -7.01
C ASP A 350 7.84 -14.55 -5.71
N GLY A 351 6.80 -15.35 -5.45
CA GLY A 351 6.66 -16.17 -4.25
C GLY A 351 6.45 -15.38 -2.96
N GLY A 352 6.04 -14.12 -3.06
CA GLY A 352 5.76 -13.26 -1.91
C GLY A 352 4.51 -13.65 -1.12
N ASN A 353 4.37 -13.03 0.04
CA ASN A 353 3.23 -13.15 0.95
C ASN A 353 2.73 -11.76 1.38
N ARG A 354 2.64 -10.84 0.41
CA ARG A 354 2.07 -9.50 0.60
C ARG A 354 0.59 -9.63 0.96
N GLN A 355 0.14 -8.82 1.91
CA GLN A 355 -1.26 -8.74 2.31
C GLN A 355 -1.87 -7.45 1.78
N PHE A 356 -3.17 -7.46 1.46
CA PHE A 356 -3.89 -6.25 1.05
C PHE A 356 -5.07 -5.95 1.99
N ILE A 357 -5.36 -4.66 2.17
CA ILE A 357 -6.60 -4.15 2.75
C ILE A 357 -7.17 -3.16 1.74
N CYS A 358 -8.34 -3.46 1.18
CA CYS A 358 -9.05 -2.57 0.26
C CYS A 358 -10.34 -2.08 0.92
N VAL A 359 -10.56 -0.77 0.93
CA VAL A 359 -11.81 -0.14 1.42
C VAL A 359 -12.54 0.47 0.23
N GLN A 360 -13.81 0.11 0.08
CA GLN A 360 -14.69 0.65 -0.94
C GLN A 360 -16.04 1.02 -0.31
N ILE A 361 -16.52 2.22 -0.60
CA ILE A 361 -17.87 2.65 -0.21
C ILE A 361 -18.91 1.94 -1.10
N ASP A 362 -20.06 1.61 -0.53
CA ASP A 362 -21.17 0.93 -1.21
C ASP A 362 -21.99 1.90 -2.09
N GLU A 363 -21.31 2.58 -3.00
CA GLU A 363 -21.92 3.55 -3.92
C GLU A 363 -22.72 2.84 -5.01
N ALA A 364 -23.97 3.25 -5.21
CA ALA A 364 -24.84 2.69 -6.23
C ALA A 364 -24.33 2.97 -7.65
N THR A 365 -24.35 1.95 -8.51
CA THR A 365 -24.07 2.11 -9.93
C THR A 365 -25.24 2.79 -10.65
N ASP A 366 -24.96 3.54 -11.72
CA ASP A 366 -26.02 4.11 -12.56
C ASP A 366 -26.91 2.98 -13.11
N PRO A 367 -28.24 3.03 -12.90
CA PRO A 367 -29.18 2.04 -13.43
C PRO A 367 -29.10 1.78 -14.94
N LYS A 368 -28.55 2.73 -15.72
CA LYS A 368 -28.35 2.63 -17.17
C LYS A 368 -26.99 2.02 -17.55
N SER A 369 -26.06 1.91 -16.60
CA SER A 369 -24.72 1.39 -16.84
C SER A 369 -24.70 -0.11 -17.19
N GLU A 370 -23.65 -0.55 -17.87
CA GLU A 370 -23.43 -1.98 -18.14
C GLU A 370 -23.17 -2.80 -16.87
N ALA A 371 -22.63 -2.17 -15.82
CA ALA A 371 -22.46 -2.80 -14.52
C ALA A 371 -23.81 -3.19 -13.90
N TYR A 372 -24.75 -2.23 -13.83
CA TYR A 372 -26.06 -2.44 -13.25
C TYR A 372 -26.86 -3.52 -14.00
N LYS A 373 -26.80 -3.49 -15.33
CA LYS A 373 -27.41 -4.51 -16.21
C LYS A 373 -26.78 -5.89 -16.04
N ALA A 374 -25.48 -5.95 -15.71
CA ALA A 374 -24.76 -7.18 -15.42
C ALA A 374 -24.99 -7.70 -13.99
N GLY A 375 -25.77 -7.00 -13.17
CA GLY A 375 -26.15 -7.42 -11.83
C GLY A 375 -25.32 -6.81 -10.70
N TYR A 376 -24.28 -6.01 -11.02
CA TYR A 376 -23.49 -5.30 -10.01
C TYR A 376 -24.23 -4.01 -9.64
N LYS A 377 -24.85 -3.98 -8.46
CA LYS A 377 -25.69 -2.87 -8.02
C LYS A 377 -24.85 -1.74 -7.44
N THR A 378 -23.71 -2.06 -6.85
CA THR A 378 -22.82 -1.07 -6.27
C THR A 378 -21.38 -1.20 -6.79
N ILE A 379 -20.57 -0.16 -6.58
CA ILE A 379 -19.14 -0.22 -6.88
C ILE A 379 -18.43 -1.28 -6.01
N PHE A 380 -18.93 -1.53 -4.80
CA PHE A 380 -18.45 -2.61 -3.96
C PHE A 380 -18.64 -3.99 -4.62
N ASP A 381 -19.81 -4.24 -5.23
CA ASP A 381 -20.06 -5.49 -5.97
C ASP A 381 -19.03 -5.68 -7.11
N ILE A 382 -18.72 -4.61 -7.84
CA ILE A 382 -17.70 -4.62 -8.91
C ILE A 382 -16.32 -4.96 -8.34
N THR A 383 -15.95 -4.32 -7.22
CA THR A 383 -14.66 -4.53 -6.53
C THR A 383 -14.51 -5.98 -6.10
N GLN A 384 -15.50 -6.51 -5.38
CA GLN A 384 -15.52 -7.89 -4.91
C GLN A 384 -15.42 -8.88 -6.08
N ALA A 385 -16.17 -8.63 -7.15
CA ALA A 385 -16.17 -9.48 -8.33
C ALA A 385 -14.81 -9.44 -9.06
N ARG A 386 -14.15 -8.27 -9.15
CA ARG A 386 -12.83 -8.16 -9.79
C ARG A 386 -11.81 -8.96 -9.00
N ILE A 387 -11.76 -8.79 -7.68
CA ILE A 387 -10.82 -9.51 -6.80
C ILE A 387 -11.01 -11.01 -6.95
N SER A 388 -12.26 -11.50 -6.90
CA SER A 388 -12.57 -12.92 -7.05
C SER A 388 -12.15 -13.47 -8.43
N LYS A 389 -12.45 -12.74 -9.51
CA LYS A 389 -12.11 -13.13 -10.88
C LYS A 389 -10.61 -13.11 -11.14
N ALA A 390 -9.91 -12.09 -10.64
CA ALA A 390 -8.46 -12.00 -10.69
C ALA A 390 -7.81 -13.19 -9.97
N ALA A 391 -8.25 -13.50 -8.75
CA ALA A 391 -7.77 -14.65 -7.98
C ALA A 391 -7.94 -15.98 -8.76
N MET A 392 -9.10 -16.19 -9.41
CA MET A 392 -9.35 -17.37 -10.24
C MET A 392 -8.44 -17.44 -11.47
N LYS A 393 -8.27 -16.31 -12.18
CA LYS A 393 -7.36 -16.21 -13.33
C LYS A 393 -5.93 -16.54 -12.93
N ILE A 394 -5.43 -15.91 -11.86
CA ILE A 394 -4.06 -16.11 -11.37
C ILE A 394 -3.83 -17.57 -10.97
N LYS A 395 -4.76 -18.19 -10.23
CA LYS A 395 -4.66 -19.63 -9.89
C LYS A 395 -4.58 -20.53 -11.13
N THR A 396 -5.25 -20.15 -12.21
CA THR A 396 -5.21 -20.90 -13.48
C THR A 396 -3.88 -20.71 -14.19
N GLU A 397 -3.32 -19.50 -14.17
CA GLU A 397 -2.04 -19.17 -14.81
C GLU A 397 -0.83 -19.67 -14.01
N TYR A 398 -0.95 -19.80 -12.68
CA TYR A 398 0.08 -20.23 -11.75
C TYR A 398 -0.42 -21.38 -10.86
N PRO A 399 -0.63 -22.60 -11.40
CA PRO A 399 -1.26 -23.71 -10.68
C PRO A 399 -0.44 -24.21 -9.47
N ASP A 400 0.88 -24.06 -9.50
CA ASP A 400 1.79 -24.48 -8.42
C ASP A 400 2.00 -23.39 -7.35
N CYS A 401 1.35 -22.23 -7.50
CA CYS A 401 1.48 -21.12 -6.57
C CYS A 401 0.86 -21.46 -5.21
N LYS A 402 1.63 -21.25 -4.13
CA LYS A 402 1.20 -21.44 -2.73
C LYS A 402 0.71 -20.15 -2.06
N ALA A 403 0.73 -19.02 -2.76
CA ALA A 403 0.31 -17.76 -2.17
C ALA A 403 -1.19 -17.77 -1.84
N ASP A 404 -1.55 -17.13 -0.73
CA ASP A 404 -2.95 -16.95 -0.37
C ASP A 404 -3.63 -15.98 -1.34
N MET A 405 -4.69 -16.45 -1.98
CA MET A 405 -5.52 -15.71 -2.93
C MET A 405 -6.95 -15.51 -2.40
N GLY A 406 -7.19 -15.90 -1.14
CA GLY A 406 -8.43 -15.68 -0.45
C GLY A 406 -8.53 -14.25 0.08
N PHE A 407 -9.74 -13.84 0.44
CA PHE A 407 -9.98 -12.59 1.15
C PHE A 407 -11.24 -12.72 2.00
N LYS A 408 -11.35 -11.86 3.01
CA LYS A 408 -12.53 -11.74 3.88
C LYS A 408 -13.20 -10.39 3.64
N ILE A 409 -14.51 -10.35 3.79
CA ILE A 409 -15.31 -9.13 3.64
C ILE A 409 -15.79 -8.69 5.02
N PHE A 410 -15.69 -7.39 5.26
CA PHE A 410 -16.18 -6.73 6.45
C PHE A 410 -17.00 -5.51 6.05
N ALA A 411 -18.00 -5.17 6.85
CA ALA A 411 -18.84 -4.01 6.63
C ALA A 411 -18.97 -3.22 7.94
N THR A 412 -19.02 -1.89 7.84
CA THR A 412 -19.45 -1.05 8.95
C THR A 412 -20.96 -1.20 9.11
N GLN A 413 -21.42 -1.27 10.36
CA GLN A 413 -22.84 -1.28 10.69
C GLN A 413 -23.19 -0.02 11.50
N PRO A 414 -24.42 0.50 11.38
CA PRO A 414 -24.91 1.53 12.30
C PRO A 414 -24.77 1.07 13.75
N MET A 415 -24.54 2.02 14.64
CA MET A 415 -24.50 1.74 16.08
C MET A 415 -25.90 1.35 16.58
N PHE A 416 -25.97 0.50 17.61
CA PHE A 416 -27.24 0.16 18.24
C PHE A 416 -27.85 1.41 18.92
N ASP A 417 -29.17 1.53 18.86
CA ASP A 417 -29.88 2.68 19.42
C ASP A 417 -29.54 2.87 20.90
N LYS A 418 -29.18 4.09 21.29
CA LYS A 418 -28.79 4.48 22.66
C LYS A 418 -27.57 3.76 23.26
N TYR A 419 -26.84 2.96 22.47
CA TYR A 419 -25.69 2.20 22.98
C TYR A 419 -24.52 3.08 23.42
N LEU A 420 -24.32 4.21 22.76
CA LEU A 420 -23.28 5.18 23.11
C LEU A 420 -23.80 6.35 23.94
N ASP A 421 -25.10 6.38 24.26
CA ASP A 421 -25.69 7.50 24.96
C ASP A 421 -25.18 7.54 26.40
N THR A 422 -24.53 8.64 26.76
CA THR A 422 -24.24 8.98 28.15
C THR A 422 -25.30 9.97 28.62
N PRO A 423 -26.23 9.56 29.50
CA PRO A 423 -27.25 10.45 30.02
C PRO A 423 -26.61 11.64 30.73
N GLU A 424 -26.92 12.86 30.29
CA GLU A 424 -26.44 14.09 30.93
C GLU A 424 -27.05 14.28 32.33
N SER A 425 -28.24 13.71 32.57
CA SER A 425 -28.88 13.62 33.88
C SER A 425 -29.75 12.37 34.00
N LEU A 426 -29.79 11.78 35.20
CA LEU A 426 -30.68 10.66 35.51
C LEU A 426 -32.09 11.20 35.76
N THR A 427 -33.02 10.93 34.85
CA THR A 427 -34.44 11.30 34.97
C THR A 427 -35.32 10.05 35.12
N GLU A 428 -36.52 10.19 35.71
CA GLU A 428 -37.43 9.05 35.95
C GLU A 428 -37.86 8.32 34.66
N ASN A 429 -37.79 8.98 33.50
CA ASN A 429 -38.14 8.43 32.19
C ASN A 429 -36.92 8.14 31.30
N LEU A 430 -35.74 7.98 31.90
CA LEU A 430 -34.52 7.69 31.15
C LEU A 430 -34.59 6.29 30.55
N GLU A 431 -34.77 6.21 29.24
CA GLU A 431 -34.69 4.96 28.49
C GLU A 431 -33.21 4.60 28.25
N LEU A 432 -32.73 3.55 28.92
CA LEU A 432 -31.38 3.01 28.73
C LEU A 432 -31.32 2.02 27.56
N PHE A 433 -30.11 1.75 27.09
CA PHE A 433 -29.85 0.68 26.12
C PHE A 433 -30.41 -0.67 26.60
N ASP A 434 -31.31 -1.28 25.82
CA ASP A 434 -31.84 -2.61 26.11
C ASP A 434 -31.03 -3.70 25.40
N VAL A 435 -30.11 -4.32 26.14
CA VAL A 435 -29.25 -5.40 25.66
C VAL A 435 -30.02 -6.62 25.12
N LYS A 436 -31.27 -6.82 25.54
CA LYS A 436 -32.09 -7.96 25.11
C LYS A 436 -32.47 -7.86 23.63
N THR A 437 -32.35 -6.67 23.04
CA THR A 437 -32.54 -6.46 21.61
C THR A 437 -31.42 -7.03 20.75
N LEU A 438 -30.24 -7.30 21.33
CA LEU A 438 -29.09 -7.82 20.59
C LEU A 438 -29.25 -9.31 20.29
N ASN A 439 -29.33 -9.66 19.00
CA ASN A 439 -29.25 -11.04 18.55
C ASN A 439 -27.78 -11.55 18.56
N GLN A 440 -27.56 -12.83 18.26
CA GLN A 440 -26.22 -13.41 18.27
C GLN A 440 -25.27 -12.74 17.25
N SER A 441 -25.77 -12.42 16.05
CA SER A 441 -24.99 -11.71 15.04
C SER A 441 -24.55 -10.33 15.52
N ASP A 442 -25.44 -9.59 16.19
CA ASP A 442 -25.13 -8.26 16.73
C ASP A 442 -24.01 -8.34 17.76
N ARG A 443 -24.08 -9.32 18.67
CA ARG A 443 -23.05 -9.56 19.69
C ARG A 443 -21.72 -9.97 19.07
N HIS A 444 -21.74 -10.70 17.95
CA HIS A 444 -20.52 -11.06 17.22
C HIS A 444 -19.93 -9.87 16.46
N SER A 445 -20.76 -8.98 15.89
CA SER A 445 -20.31 -7.69 15.33
C SER A 445 -19.66 -6.81 16.41
N LEU A 446 -20.26 -6.75 17.59
CA LEU A 446 -19.72 -6.02 18.73
C LEU A 446 -18.38 -6.61 19.19
N MET A 447 -18.30 -7.93 19.32
CA MET A 447 -17.06 -8.65 19.63
C MET A 447 -15.96 -8.33 18.62
N LEU A 448 -16.27 -8.37 17.31
CA LEU A 448 -15.30 -8.06 16.27
C LEU A 448 -14.81 -6.61 16.38
N THR A 449 -15.71 -5.67 16.68
CA THR A 449 -15.38 -4.25 16.91
C THR A 449 -14.42 -4.10 18.10
N TRP A 450 -14.71 -4.80 19.20
CA TRP A 450 -13.86 -4.85 20.38
C TRP A 450 -12.51 -5.50 20.11
N ALA A 451 -12.49 -6.63 19.42
CA ALA A 451 -11.27 -7.33 19.04
C ALA A 451 -10.34 -6.41 18.23
N LEU A 452 -10.88 -5.72 17.24
CA LEU A 452 -10.11 -4.78 16.43
C LEU A 452 -9.57 -3.59 17.27
N ARG A 453 -10.39 -3.05 18.17
CA ARG A 453 -9.99 -2.01 19.13
C ARG A 453 -8.88 -2.49 20.09
N ASP A 454 -8.86 -3.78 20.41
CA ASP A 454 -7.87 -4.40 21.29
C ASP A 454 -6.58 -4.83 20.59
N GLY A 455 -6.42 -4.51 19.30
CA GLY A 455 -5.22 -4.84 18.55
C GLY A 455 -5.29 -6.15 17.76
N ILE A 456 -6.42 -6.85 17.82
CA ILE A 456 -6.62 -8.09 17.06
C ILE A 456 -6.86 -7.75 15.59
N LYS A 457 -5.95 -8.20 14.72
CA LYS A 457 -6.01 -7.92 13.28
C LYS A 457 -7.24 -8.57 12.62
N LEU A 458 -7.76 -7.92 11.58
CA LEU A 458 -8.83 -8.48 10.76
C LEU A 458 -8.40 -9.83 10.19
N GLY A 459 -9.30 -10.80 10.30
CA GLY A 459 -9.07 -12.16 9.82
C GLY A 459 -8.40 -13.09 10.83
N ALA A 460 -7.86 -12.58 11.94
CA ALA A 460 -7.42 -13.40 13.07
C ALA A 460 -8.60 -14.24 13.61
N PRO A 461 -8.36 -15.49 14.01
CA PRO A 461 -9.44 -16.35 14.50
C PRO A 461 -9.95 -15.88 15.86
N LEU A 462 -11.28 -15.82 15.99
CA LEU A 462 -12.00 -15.68 17.26
C LEU A 462 -12.51 -17.08 17.62
N THR A 463 -11.69 -17.84 18.36
CA THR A 463 -11.93 -19.27 18.60
C THR A 463 -12.90 -19.48 19.74
N PRO A 464 -14.02 -20.20 19.56
CA PRO A 464 -14.95 -20.49 20.65
C PRO A 464 -14.29 -21.38 21.72
N VAL A 465 -14.52 -21.05 22.99
CA VAL A 465 -14.06 -21.76 24.19
C VAL A 465 -15.28 -22.05 25.06
N ILE A 466 -15.52 -23.33 25.34
CA ILE A 466 -16.64 -23.76 26.17
C ILE A 466 -16.21 -23.80 27.64
N LEU A 467 -16.90 -23.03 28.48
CA LEU A 467 -16.63 -22.87 29.91
C LEU A 467 -17.90 -23.15 30.71
N GLY A 468 -18.01 -24.34 31.29
CA GLY A 468 -19.17 -24.69 32.13
C GLY A 468 -20.52 -24.54 31.42
N GLY A 469 -20.57 -24.80 30.10
CA GLY A 469 -21.75 -24.62 29.25
C GLY A 469 -21.90 -23.24 28.61
N TYR A 470 -21.10 -22.25 29.02
CA TYR A 470 -21.03 -20.93 28.40
C TYR A 470 -20.02 -20.92 27.22
N THR A 471 -20.31 -20.15 26.18
CA THR A 471 -19.37 -19.97 25.05
C THR A 471 -18.70 -18.60 25.14
N ALA A 472 -17.41 -18.61 25.44
CA ALA A 472 -16.54 -17.44 25.30
C ALA A 472 -15.74 -17.53 23.98
N TYR A 473 -15.08 -16.46 23.56
CA TYR A 473 -14.29 -16.45 22.33
C TYR A 473 -12.87 -15.94 22.61
N ALA A 474 -11.88 -16.74 22.26
CA ALA A 474 -10.47 -16.42 22.46
C ALA A 474 -9.85 -15.81 21.21
N ALA A 475 -9.07 -14.75 21.40
CA ALA A 475 -8.19 -14.16 20.40
C ALA A 475 -6.86 -13.81 21.08
N GLU A 476 -5.77 -14.44 20.64
CA GLU A 476 -4.46 -14.31 21.28
C GLU A 476 -4.53 -14.57 22.80
N LYS A 477 -4.26 -13.55 23.63
CA LYS A 477 -4.34 -13.63 25.10
C LYS A 477 -5.60 -12.99 25.69
N ILE A 478 -6.60 -12.71 24.86
CA ILE A 478 -7.84 -12.07 25.25
C ILE A 478 -9.00 -13.05 25.13
N LEU A 479 -9.87 -13.07 26.14
CA LEU A 479 -11.09 -13.86 26.14
C LEU A 479 -12.30 -12.93 26.21
N TYR A 480 -13.18 -13.04 25.21
CA TYR A 480 -14.37 -12.22 25.05
C TYR A 480 -15.62 -12.97 25.52
N PHE A 481 -16.38 -12.33 26.40
CA PHE A 481 -17.64 -12.82 26.95
C PHE A 481 -18.77 -11.92 26.44
N VAL A 482 -19.35 -12.33 25.32
CA VAL A 482 -20.38 -11.58 24.58
C VAL A 482 -21.71 -12.31 24.46
N GLU A 483 -21.82 -13.51 25.03
CA GLU A 483 -23.10 -14.23 25.13
C GLU A 483 -23.79 -13.89 26.48
N PRO A 484 -25.13 -13.90 26.55
CA PRO A 484 -25.87 -13.64 27.79
C PRO A 484 -25.68 -14.78 28.82
N ASP A 485 -26.14 -14.53 30.05
CA ASP A 485 -26.31 -15.54 31.10
C ASP A 485 -25.01 -16.25 31.52
N ILE A 486 -23.94 -15.48 31.77
CA ILE A 486 -22.70 -16.03 32.35
C ILE A 486 -23.02 -16.58 33.74
N SER A 487 -22.80 -17.88 33.93
CA SER A 487 -23.02 -18.55 35.21
C SER A 487 -21.75 -18.62 36.06
N LEU A 488 -21.90 -18.79 37.38
CA LEU A 488 -20.76 -19.07 38.28
C LEU A 488 -19.99 -20.33 37.86
N ASN A 489 -20.68 -21.33 37.30
CA ASN A 489 -20.05 -22.55 36.77
C ASN A 489 -19.09 -22.23 35.60
N ALA A 490 -19.41 -21.23 34.77
CA ALA A 490 -18.53 -20.78 33.70
C ALA A 490 -17.26 -20.13 34.27
N VAL A 491 -17.39 -19.34 35.34
CA VAL A 491 -16.24 -18.74 36.03
C VAL A 491 -15.36 -19.83 36.65
N VAL A 492 -15.93 -20.82 37.33
CA VAL A 492 -15.15 -21.96 37.88
C VAL A 492 -14.42 -22.70 36.78
N ALA A 493 -15.10 -23.02 35.67
CA ALA A 493 -14.49 -23.69 34.53
C ALA A 493 -13.35 -22.86 33.89
N LEU A 494 -13.45 -21.53 33.86
CA LEU A 494 -12.38 -20.64 33.42
C LEU A 494 -11.12 -20.81 34.28
N LEU A 495 -11.27 -20.79 35.61
CA LEU A 495 -10.15 -20.93 36.54
C LEU A 495 -9.53 -22.34 36.42
N GLU A 496 -10.35 -23.39 36.32
CA GLU A 496 -9.85 -24.75 36.12
C GLU A 496 -9.05 -24.90 34.81
N GLN A 497 -9.50 -24.26 33.71
CA GLN A 497 -8.74 -24.24 32.46
C GLN A 497 -7.41 -23.50 32.61
N LEU A 498 -7.39 -22.36 33.34
CA LEU A 498 -6.17 -21.61 33.62
C LEU A 498 -5.12 -22.45 34.38
N ASP A 499 -5.54 -23.24 35.36
CA ASP A 499 -4.63 -24.07 36.16
C ASP A 499 -4.18 -25.35 35.47
N ASN A 500 -5.08 -25.99 34.70
CA ASN A 500 -4.88 -27.38 34.28
C ASN A 500 -4.57 -27.54 32.78
N ASN A 501 -4.87 -26.55 31.93
CA ASN A 501 -4.61 -26.63 30.50
C ASN A 501 -3.40 -25.76 30.11
N PRO A 502 -2.21 -26.32 29.82
CA PRO A 502 -1.00 -25.55 29.52
C PRO A 502 -1.17 -24.56 28.35
N ALA A 503 -1.95 -24.92 27.32
CA ALA A 503 -2.18 -24.09 26.15
C ALA A 503 -3.17 -22.93 26.38
N PHE A 504 -3.91 -22.95 27.50
CA PHE A 504 -4.88 -21.92 27.84
C PHE A 504 -4.26 -20.87 28.78
N SER A 505 -3.92 -19.71 28.24
CA SER A 505 -3.24 -18.64 28.98
C SER A 505 -3.73 -17.23 28.64
N PRO A 506 -5.05 -16.95 28.71
CA PRO A 506 -5.52 -15.57 28.57
C PRO A 506 -5.01 -14.72 29.74
N SER A 507 -4.64 -13.47 29.46
CA SER A 507 -4.25 -12.47 30.46
C SER A 507 -5.27 -11.32 30.59
N ARG A 508 -6.25 -11.28 29.68
CA ARG A 508 -7.31 -10.27 29.70
C ARG A 508 -8.67 -10.90 29.41
N LEU A 509 -9.64 -10.59 30.25
CA LEU A 509 -11.04 -10.97 30.09
C LEU A 509 -11.82 -9.70 29.72
N VAL A 510 -12.53 -9.73 28.61
CA VAL A 510 -13.37 -8.62 28.15
C VAL A 510 -14.82 -9.07 28.24
N VAL A 511 -15.62 -8.36 29.02
CA VAL A 511 -16.99 -8.75 29.32
C VAL A 511 -17.94 -7.60 29.01
N SER A 512 -19.05 -7.91 28.36
CA SER A 512 -20.13 -6.93 28.18
C SER A 512 -20.80 -6.62 29.51
N GLY A 513 -20.66 -5.38 29.98
CA GLY A 513 -21.30 -4.91 31.20
C GLY A 513 -22.83 -4.90 31.13
N TYR A 514 -23.40 -4.81 29.93
CA TYR A 514 -24.84 -4.91 29.74
C TYR A 514 -25.37 -6.34 29.88
N LEU A 515 -24.54 -7.36 29.63
CA LEU A 515 -24.94 -8.78 29.71
C LEU A 515 -24.77 -9.37 31.11
N LEU A 516 -24.30 -8.58 32.08
CA LEU A 516 -24.10 -9.00 33.46
C LEU A 516 -24.83 -8.08 34.43
N ASP A 517 -25.59 -8.66 35.34
CA ASP A 517 -26.09 -7.91 36.51
C ASP A 517 -24.95 -7.50 37.44
N SER A 518 -25.16 -6.44 38.23
CA SER A 518 -24.11 -5.86 39.09
C SER A 518 -23.59 -6.82 40.17
N LYS A 519 -24.38 -7.82 40.60
CA LYS A 519 -23.93 -8.83 41.56
C LYS A 519 -22.94 -9.76 40.87
N THR A 520 -23.30 -10.29 39.71
CA THR A 520 -22.44 -11.18 38.91
C THR A 520 -21.14 -10.48 38.50
N GLN A 521 -21.19 -9.19 38.14
CA GLN A 521 -19.98 -8.40 37.86
C GLN A 521 -19.02 -8.33 39.05
N ARG A 522 -19.55 -8.10 40.27
CA ARG A 522 -18.74 -8.05 41.50
C ARG A 522 -18.13 -9.41 41.82
N GLU A 523 -18.93 -10.47 41.77
CA GLU A 523 -18.47 -11.83 42.02
C GLU A 523 -17.36 -12.24 41.04
N MET A 524 -17.51 -11.92 39.75
CA MET A 524 -16.48 -12.17 38.75
C MET A 524 -15.21 -11.35 39.01
N SER A 525 -15.35 -10.07 39.39
CA SER A 525 -14.21 -9.22 39.74
C SER A 525 -13.44 -9.72 40.95
N GLU A 526 -14.15 -10.14 42.00
CA GLU A 526 -13.54 -10.72 43.21
C GLU A 526 -12.86 -12.06 42.92
N ALA A 527 -13.52 -12.94 42.15
CA ALA A 527 -12.94 -14.21 41.74
C ALA A 527 -11.64 -14.02 40.94
N VAL A 528 -11.62 -13.09 39.98
CA VAL A 528 -10.43 -12.79 39.17
C VAL A 528 -9.31 -12.17 40.02
N LYS A 529 -9.63 -11.18 40.87
CA LYS A 529 -8.63 -10.52 41.74
C LYS A 529 -8.04 -11.44 42.81
N GLY A 530 -8.85 -12.33 43.37
CA GLY A 530 -8.44 -13.25 44.43
C GLY A 530 -7.71 -14.50 43.92
N TYR A 531 -7.67 -14.70 42.61
CA TYR A 531 -7.17 -15.94 42.02
C TYR A 531 -5.70 -15.84 41.60
N ASN A 532 -4.86 -16.60 42.31
CA ASN A 532 -3.49 -16.89 41.90
C ASN A 532 -3.47 -18.20 41.10
N ASN A 533 -3.42 -18.11 39.78
CA ASN A 533 -3.24 -19.30 38.93
C ASN A 533 -1.83 -19.87 39.09
N ARG A 534 -1.70 -21.18 38.88
CA ARG A 534 -0.43 -21.93 38.94
C ARG A 534 0.65 -21.42 37.96
N LYS A 535 0.27 -20.64 36.96
CA LYS A 535 1.16 -20.12 35.92
C LYS A 535 1.68 -18.71 36.21
N GLY A 536 1.21 -18.05 37.28
CA GLY A 536 1.59 -16.68 37.61
C GLY A 536 1.13 -15.64 36.58
N ILE A 537 0.07 -15.93 35.80
CA ILE A 537 -0.50 -14.99 34.84
C ILE A 537 -1.25 -13.90 35.60
N GLU A 538 -0.90 -12.63 35.38
CA GLU A 538 -1.71 -11.52 35.85
C GLU A 538 -2.97 -11.40 34.98
N LEU A 539 -4.14 -11.66 35.57
CA LEU A 539 -5.42 -11.68 34.87
C LEU A 539 -6.15 -10.36 35.11
N THR A 540 -6.47 -9.67 34.02
CA THR A 540 -7.24 -8.42 34.06
C THR A 540 -8.67 -8.63 33.60
N LEU A 541 -9.63 -7.97 34.26
CA LEU A 541 -11.05 -7.97 33.89
C LEU A 541 -11.46 -6.58 33.41
N ASP A 542 -11.92 -6.49 32.18
CA ASP A 542 -12.40 -5.27 31.52
C ASP A 542 -13.90 -5.40 31.26
N ILE A 543 -14.70 -4.65 32.03
CA ILE A 543 -16.16 -4.59 31.87
C ILE A 543 -16.47 -3.43 30.92
N ARG A 544 -16.96 -3.76 29.72
CA ARG A 544 -17.25 -2.77 28.68
C ARG A 544 -18.74 -2.53 28.53
N TYR A 545 -19.08 -1.25 28.57
CA TYR A 545 -20.38 -0.77 28.15
C TYR A 545 -20.28 -0.24 26.71
N ASN A 546 -19.18 0.43 26.34
CA ASN A 546 -18.99 1.09 25.04
C ASN A 546 -17.61 0.75 24.43
#